data_AF-A0A661JIS8-F1
#
_entry.id   AF-A0A661JIS8-F1
#
_cell.length_a   1.000
_cell.length_b   1.000
_cell.length_c   1.000
_cell.angle_alpha   90.00
_cell.angle_beta   90.00
_cell.angle_gamma   90.00
#
_symmetry.space_group_name_H-M   'P 1'
#
loop_
_entity.id
_entity.type
_entity.pdbx_description
1 polymer ?
#
loop_
_entity_poly.entity_id
_entity_poly.type
_entity_poly.pdbx_seq_one_letter_code
_entity_poly.pdbx_strand_id
1 'polypeptide(L)'
;MKRAVLFIFLSGLLLLTTSPLIMAEQGPVGELAQEAPEVNSGGPQAVLEAPAIPKYIDERILAIEKDAQERVNAVVEEIKALTNKSKEPELQKQIEKIKLDAEIARLKIELEIAEEEGNVDVAQKLRDEINHIENLDNPVVGYPEEQPAP
;
A
#
# COMPACT_ATOMS: atom_id res chain seq x y z
N MET A 1 7.89 -33.15 19.06
CA MET A 1 6.61 -32.71 19.67
C MET A 1 6.21 -31.38 19.04
N LYS A 2 4.94 -31.28 18.63
CA LYS A 2 4.13 -30.08 18.37
C LYS A 2 4.50 -29.19 17.16
N ARG A 3 3.80 -29.50 16.06
CA ARG A 3 3.43 -28.59 14.97
C ARG A 3 2.64 -27.39 15.54
N ALA A 4 3.04 -26.17 15.19
CA ALA A 4 2.30 -24.90 15.23
C ALA A 4 3.33 -23.82 14.83
N VAL A 5 3.13 -22.88 13.92
CA VAL A 5 2.01 -21.94 13.84
C VAL A 5 1.87 -21.52 12.37
N LEU A 6 0.77 -21.93 11.76
CA LEU A 6 0.26 -21.40 10.49
C LEU A 6 -1.00 -20.60 10.84
N PHE A 7 -1.29 -19.57 10.04
CA PHE A 7 -2.56 -18.81 10.00
C PHE A 7 -2.81 -17.76 11.08
N ILE A 8 -2.35 -16.53 10.85
CA ILE A 8 -3.08 -15.33 11.26
C ILE A 8 -2.79 -14.28 10.19
N PHE A 9 -3.80 -13.83 9.44
CA PHE A 9 -3.92 -12.49 8.80
C PHE A 9 -5.16 -12.41 7.87
N LEU A 10 -6.19 -13.27 8.06
CA LEU A 10 -7.42 -13.23 7.24
C LEU A 10 -8.72 -13.17 8.07
N SER A 11 -8.70 -12.52 9.23
CA SER A 11 -9.89 -12.46 10.10
C SER A 11 -9.98 -11.20 10.96
N GLY A 12 -9.60 -10.05 10.41
CA GLY A 12 -9.68 -8.75 11.10
C GLY A 12 -10.70 -7.75 10.52
N LEU A 13 -11.29 -8.01 9.35
CA LEU A 13 -12.10 -7.01 8.63
C LEU A 13 -13.55 -7.48 8.45
N LEU A 14 -14.20 -7.92 9.53
CA LEU A 14 -15.63 -8.25 9.52
C LEU A 14 -16.38 -7.73 10.76
N LEU A 15 -15.93 -6.63 11.37
CA LEU A 15 -16.54 -6.06 12.59
C LEU A 15 -16.86 -4.55 12.49
N LEU A 16 -16.99 -3.97 11.30
CA LEU A 16 -17.43 -2.57 11.14
C LEU A 16 -18.84 -2.41 10.57
N THR A 17 -19.66 -3.45 10.62
CA THR A 17 -21.10 -3.33 10.39
C THR A 17 -21.85 -3.57 11.69
N THR A 18 -22.16 -2.49 12.41
CA THR A 18 -23.47 -2.20 13.03
C THR A 18 -23.34 -1.16 14.15
N SER A 19 -23.91 0.03 13.93
CA SER A 19 -24.71 0.72 14.94
C SER A 19 -25.67 1.70 14.24
N PRO A 20 -27.00 1.51 14.39
CA PRO A 20 -28.01 2.47 13.97
C PRO A 20 -28.34 3.45 15.11
N LEU A 21 -28.83 4.63 14.71
CA LEU A 21 -29.68 5.56 15.47
C LEU A 21 -29.04 6.32 16.64
N ILE A 22 -29.17 7.66 16.62
CA ILE A 22 -30.17 8.38 17.42
C ILE A 22 -30.27 9.83 16.92
N MET A 23 -31.48 10.23 16.56
CA MET A 23 -31.89 11.63 16.36
C MET A 23 -31.98 12.35 17.72
N ALA A 24 -31.62 13.63 17.74
CA ALA A 24 -32.11 14.57 18.73
C ALA A 24 -32.47 15.89 18.02
N GLU A 25 -33.76 16.04 17.69
CA GLU A 25 -34.38 17.36 17.52
C GLU A 25 -34.32 18.12 18.85
N GLN A 26 -34.01 19.42 18.77
CA GLN A 26 -34.54 20.46 19.65
C GLN A 26 -34.34 21.82 18.96
N GLY A 27 -35.42 22.42 18.43
CA GLY A 27 -35.46 23.86 18.12
C GLY A 27 -35.90 24.67 19.36
N PRO A 28 -36.41 25.92 19.23
CA PRO A 28 -35.97 27.09 18.44
C PRO A 28 -35.80 28.36 19.34
N VAL A 29 -35.50 29.51 18.72
CA VAL A 29 -35.61 30.92 19.20
C VAL A 29 -34.42 31.51 19.98
N GLY A 30 -33.88 32.63 19.45
CA GLY A 30 -32.91 33.48 20.15
C GLY A 30 -32.27 34.54 19.27
N GLU A 31 -33.09 35.46 18.76
CA GLU A 31 -32.72 36.73 18.11
C GLU A 31 -31.74 37.55 18.97
N LEU A 32 -30.53 37.86 18.46
CA LEU A 32 -29.81 39.09 18.81
C LEU A 32 -28.96 39.55 17.63
N ALA A 33 -29.40 40.66 17.05
CA ALA A 33 -28.73 41.45 16.04
C ALA A 33 -27.40 42.02 16.53
N GLN A 34 -26.37 41.97 15.70
CA GLN A 34 -25.33 43.00 15.61
C GLN A 34 -24.96 43.19 14.14
N GLU A 35 -25.61 44.17 13.52
CA GLU A 35 -25.08 44.86 12.35
C GLU A 35 -23.83 45.65 12.74
N ALA A 36 -22.76 45.52 11.97
CA ALA A 36 -21.73 46.53 11.78
C ALA A 36 -20.96 46.24 10.48
N PRO A 37 -20.43 47.28 9.79
CA PRO A 37 -20.60 47.44 8.35
C PRO A 37 -19.34 47.19 7.50
N GLU A 38 -19.56 47.17 6.19
CA GLU A 38 -18.64 46.92 5.07
C GLU A 38 -17.24 47.58 5.17
N VAL A 39 -16.18 46.80 4.87
CA VAL A 39 -15.00 47.30 4.15
C VAL A 39 -14.32 46.21 3.31
N ASN A 40 -14.52 46.31 2.00
CA ASN A 40 -13.54 46.23 0.91
C ASN A 40 -12.43 45.15 0.91
N SER A 41 -12.36 44.47 -0.24
CA SER A 41 -11.18 44.04 -1.00
C SER A 41 -10.82 42.54 -0.98
N GLY A 42 -10.82 41.96 -2.19
CA GLY A 42 -9.76 41.03 -2.56
C GLY A 42 -10.13 39.56 -2.74
N GLY A 43 -10.78 39.25 -3.86
CA GLY A 43 -10.54 38.03 -4.62
C GLY A 43 -11.31 36.77 -4.21
N PRO A 44 -11.48 35.81 -5.13
CA PRO A 44 -11.94 34.48 -4.77
C PRO A 44 -10.88 33.89 -3.84
N GLN A 45 -11.23 33.68 -2.58
CA GLN A 45 -10.48 32.77 -1.72
C GLN A 45 -10.57 31.41 -2.40
N ALA A 46 -9.53 31.09 -3.19
CA ALA A 46 -9.19 29.72 -3.50
C ALA A 46 -8.96 29.07 -2.14
N VAL A 47 -10.00 28.41 -1.64
CA VAL A 47 -9.86 27.44 -0.57
C VAL A 47 -8.89 26.42 -1.15
N LEU A 48 -7.61 26.54 -0.81
CA LEU A 48 -6.66 25.46 -0.92
C LEU A 48 -7.14 24.43 0.08
N GLU A 49 -8.16 23.67 -0.31
CA GLU A 49 -8.47 22.41 0.35
C GLU A 49 -7.16 21.63 0.30
N ALA A 50 -6.58 21.38 1.48
CA ALA A 50 -5.47 20.48 1.62
C ALA A 50 -5.84 19.20 0.84
N PRO A 51 -4.94 18.68 -0.01
CA PRO A 51 -5.29 17.55 -0.87
C PRO A 51 -5.82 16.42 0.01
N ALA A 52 -6.87 15.74 -0.46
CA ALA A 52 -7.38 14.52 0.15
C ALA A 52 -6.37 13.38 -0.09
N ILE A 53 -5.21 13.47 0.59
CA ILE A 53 -4.02 12.64 0.40
C ILE A 53 -4.31 11.14 0.53
N PRO A 54 -5.09 10.64 1.51
CA PRO A 54 -5.20 9.18 1.74
C PRO A 54 -5.76 8.41 0.54
N LYS A 55 -6.78 8.96 -0.13
CA LYS A 55 -7.46 8.25 -1.23
C LYS A 55 -6.58 8.10 -2.46
N TYR A 56 -5.74 9.10 -2.76
CA TYR A 56 -4.85 9.09 -3.92
C TYR A 56 -3.68 8.11 -3.72
N ILE A 57 -3.21 7.96 -2.49
CA ILE A 57 -2.19 6.97 -2.11
C ILE A 57 -2.70 5.55 -2.32
N ASP A 58 -3.91 5.24 -1.83
CA ASP A 58 -4.51 3.91 -1.98
C ASP A 58 -4.67 3.53 -3.46
N GLU A 59 -5.08 4.48 -4.30
CA GLU A 59 -5.20 4.28 -5.75
C GLU A 59 -3.84 4.02 -6.43
N ARG A 60 -2.78 4.72 -6.01
CA ARG A 60 -1.41 4.49 -6.53
C ARG A 60 -0.87 3.12 -6.14
N ILE A 61 -1.03 2.71 -4.88
CA ILE A 61 -0.60 1.40 -4.41
C ILE A 61 -1.38 0.29 -5.15
N LEU A 62 -2.70 0.43 -5.24
CA LEU A 62 -3.54 -0.53 -5.95
C LEU A 62 -3.16 -0.67 -7.44
N ALA A 63 -2.80 0.43 -8.10
CA ALA A 63 -2.35 0.39 -9.49
C ALA A 63 -1.04 -0.39 -9.65
N ILE A 64 -0.08 -0.23 -8.73
CA ILE A 64 1.19 -0.98 -8.73
C ILE A 64 0.94 -2.46 -8.50
N GLU A 65 0.12 -2.82 -7.50
CA GLU A 65 -0.21 -4.22 -7.20
C GLU A 65 -0.90 -4.90 -8.39
N LYS A 66 -1.81 -4.19 -9.06
CA LYS A 66 -2.50 -4.69 -10.25
C LYS A 66 -1.53 -4.92 -11.41
N ASP A 67 -0.68 -3.96 -11.73
CA ASP A 67 0.33 -4.09 -12.80
C ASP A 67 1.29 -5.27 -12.51
N ALA A 68 1.79 -5.36 -11.29
CA ALA A 68 2.65 -6.45 -10.87
C ALA A 68 1.95 -7.82 -11.00
N GLN A 69 0.69 -7.91 -10.59
CA GLN A 69 -0.09 -9.13 -10.71
C GLN A 69 -0.31 -9.54 -12.17
N GLU A 70 -0.61 -8.59 -13.06
CA GLU A 70 -0.76 -8.85 -14.50
C GLU A 70 0.54 -9.38 -15.10
N ARG A 71 1.68 -8.77 -14.75
CA ARG A 71 3.01 -9.21 -15.22
C ARG A 71 3.40 -10.58 -14.67
N VAL A 72 3.14 -10.85 -13.38
CA VAL A 72 3.37 -12.18 -12.79
C VAL A 72 2.51 -13.23 -13.49
N ASN A 73 1.24 -12.95 -13.73
CA ASN A 73 0.34 -13.88 -14.42
C ASN A 73 0.85 -14.20 -15.84
N ALA A 74 1.36 -13.21 -16.57
CA ALA A 74 1.94 -13.43 -17.90
C ALA A 74 3.12 -14.41 -17.84
N VAL A 75 4.03 -14.25 -16.87
CA VAL A 75 5.18 -15.16 -16.69
C VAL A 75 4.74 -16.55 -16.24
N VAL A 76 3.72 -16.64 -15.37
CA VAL A 76 3.14 -17.93 -14.94
C VAL A 76 2.53 -18.68 -16.12
N GLU A 77 1.82 -18.00 -17.01
CA GLU A 77 1.30 -18.63 -18.23
C GLU A 77 2.42 -19.08 -19.17
N GLU A 78 3.52 -18.32 -19.25
CA GLU A 78 4.72 -18.76 -19.97
C GLU A 78 5.31 -20.04 -19.36
N ILE A 79 5.42 -20.12 -18.03
CA ILE A 79 5.85 -21.34 -17.33
C ILE A 79 4.94 -22.53 -17.65
N LYS A 80 3.62 -22.33 -17.65
CA LYS A 80 2.65 -23.39 -17.98
C LYS A 80 2.78 -23.87 -19.43
N ALA A 81 3.12 -22.97 -20.34
CA ALA A 81 3.34 -23.27 -21.75
C ALA A 81 4.73 -23.89 -22.03
N LEU A 82 5.67 -23.86 -21.08
CA LEU A 82 7.00 -24.44 -21.26
C LEU A 82 6.93 -25.97 -21.40
N THR A 83 7.34 -26.45 -22.58
CA THR A 83 7.58 -27.89 -22.80
C THR A 83 8.94 -28.32 -22.23
N ASN A 84 9.88 -27.38 -22.05
CA ASN A 84 11.22 -27.61 -21.52
C ASN A 84 11.40 -26.85 -20.19
N LYS A 85 11.52 -27.60 -19.09
CA LYS A 85 11.64 -27.06 -17.72
C LYS A 85 12.97 -26.37 -17.41
N SER A 86 13.97 -26.44 -18.29
CA SER A 86 15.26 -25.75 -18.07
C SER A 86 15.14 -24.22 -17.96
N LYS A 87 14.07 -23.63 -18.51
CA LYS A 87 13.78 -22.19 -18.42
C LYS A 87 12.93 -21.80 -17.22
N GLU A 88 12.32 -22.77 -16.53
CA GLU A 88 11.46 -22.54 -15.38
C GLU A 88 12.16 -21.76 -14.24
N PRO A 89 13.43 -22.05 -13.88
CA PRO A 89 14.17 -21.26 -12.87
C PRO A 89 14.31 -19.79 -13.23
N GLU A 90 14.57 -19.49 -14.50
CA GLU A 90 14.77 -18.12 -14.96
C GLU A 90 13.45 -17.33 -14.93
N LEU A 91 12.35 -17.97 -15.33
CA LEU A 91 11.03 -17.37 -15.23
C LEU A 91 10.58 -17.18 -13.77
N GLN A 92 10.98 -18.09 -12.86
CA GLN A 92 10.76 -17.90 -11.42
C GLN A 92 11.52 -16.68 -10.88
N LYS A 93 12.79 -16.50 -11.26
CA LYS A 93 13.55 -15.29 -10.93
C LYS A 93 12.88 -14.02 -11.46
N GLN A 94 12.31 -14.06 -12.66
CA GLN A 94 11.57 -12.92 -13.22
C GLN A 94 10.31 -12.61 -12.40
N ILE A 95 9.56 -13.63 -11.96
CA ILE A 95 8.40 -13.44 -11.06
C ILE A 95 8.84 -12.79 -9.75
N GLU A 96 9.93 -13.26 -9.15
CA GLU A 96 10.43 -12.69 -7.90
C GLU A 96 10.91 -11.25 -8.10
N LYS A 97 11.61 -10.97 -9.20
CA LYS A 97 12.00 -9.60 -9.55
C LYS A 97 10.79 -8.67 -9.69
N ILE A 98 9.72 -9.10 -10.38
CA ILE A 98 8.49 -8.30 -10.52
C ILE A 98 7.89 -7.98 -9.14
N LYS A 99 7.90 -8.94 -8.22
CA LYS A 99 7.41 -8.72 -6.84
C LYS A 99 8.26 -7.73 -6.07
N LEU A 100 9.59 -7.85 -6.15
CA LEU A 100 10.52 -6.92 -5.50
C LEU A 100 10.41 -5.51 -6.09
N ASP A 101 10.29 -5.38 -7.42
CA ASP A 101 10.09 -4.10 -8.09
C ASP A 101 8.78 -3.42 -7.61
N ALA A 102 7.71 -4.20 -7.43
CA ALA A 102 6.42 -3.70 -6.91
C ALA A 102 6.51 -3.27 -5.45
N GLU A 103 7.21 -4.04 -4.61
CA GLU A 103 7.42 -3.70 -3.20
C GLU A 103 8.24 -2.41 -3.06
N ILE A 104 9.31 -2.24 -3.83
CA ILE A 104 10.08 -0.99 -3.86
C ILE A 104 9.20 0.20 -4.25
N ALA A 105 8.34 0.03 -5.27
CA ALA A 105 7.45 1.10 -5.72
C ALA A 105 6.42 1.48 -4.64
N ARG A 106 5.89 0.49 -3.90
CA ARG A 106 5.02 0.72 -2.75
C ARG A 106 5.75 1.45 -1.62
N LEU A 107 6.94 0.99 -1.22
CA LEU A 107 7.75 1.62 -0.17
C LEU A 107 8.14 3.07 -0.53
N LYS A 108 8.35 3.37 -1.82
CA LYS A 108 8.58 4.75 -2.29
C LYS A 108 7.39 5.66 -2.07
N ILE A 109 6.16 5.14 -2.21
CA ILE A 109 4.93 5.89 -1.88
C ILE A 109 4.83 6.09 -0.36
N GLU A 110 5.07 5.04 0.43
CA GLU A 110 5.06 5.16 1.89
C GLU A 110 6.13 6.15 2.40
N LEU A 111 7.30 6.21 1.73
CA LEU A 111 8.36 7.16 2.02
C LEU A 111 7.90 8.60 1.74
N GLU A 112 7.28 8.85 0.59
CA GLU A 112 6.73 10.15 0.22
C GLU A 112 5.75 10.65 1.29
N ILE A 113 4.87 9.78 1.79
CA ILE A 113 3.93 10.10 2.88
C ILE A 113 4.67 10.45 4.17
N ALA A 114 5.62 9.61 4.57
CA ALA A 114 6.38 9.84 5.80
C ALA A 114 7.17 11.17 5.73
N GLU A 115 7.66 11.55 4.55
CA GLU A 115 8.31 12.84 4.31
C GLU A 115 7.33 14.01 4.38
N GLU A 116 6.13 13.88 3.78
CA GLU A 116 5.06 14.89 3.83
C GLU A 116 4.54 15.11 5.26
N GLU A 117 4.42 14.05 6.05
CA GLU A 117 4.01 14.10 7.46
C GLU A 117 5.13 14.59 8.40
N GLY A 118 6.36 14.76 7.89
CA GLY A 118 7.53 15.17 8.67
C GLY A 118 8.06 14.07 9.61
N ASN A 119 7.70 12.81 9.37
CA ASN A 119 8.13 11.66 10.17
C ASN A 119 9.49 11.13 9.72
N VAL A 120 10.55 11.84 10.13
CA VAL A 120 11.93 11.59 9.71
C VAL A 120 12.42 10.17 10.05
N ASP A 121 12.03 9.62 11.21
CA ASP A 121 12.46 8.30 11.64
C ASP A 121 11.87 7.19 10.76
N VAL A 122 10.60 7.33 10.36
CA VAL A 122 9.94 6.39 9.46
C VAL A 122 10.49 6.54 8.04
N ALA A 123 10.65 7.76 7.55
CA ALA A 123 11.25 8.03 6.24
C ALA A 123 12.66 7.42 6.12
N GLN A 124 13.49 7.53 7.16
CA GLN A 124 14.83 6.94 7.14
C GLN A 124 14.79 5.41 7.07
N LYS A 125 13.91 4.77 7.85
CA LYS A 125 13.74 3.30 7.80
C LYS A 125 13.29 2.82 6.42
N LEU A 126 12.32 3.51 5.81
CA LEU A 126 11.82 3.16 4.48
C LEU A 126 12.92 3.31 3.41
N ARG A 127 13.78 4.33 3.51
CA ARG A 127 14.95 4.46 2.63
C ARG A 127 15.93 3.30 2.80
N ASP A 128 16.22 2.91 4.04
CA ASP A 128 17.13 1.81 4.32
C ASP A 128 16.56 0.47 3.80
N GLU A 129 15.26 0.27 3.91
CA GLU A 129 14.56 -0.91 3.38
C GLU A 129 14.53 -0.95 1.85
N ILE A 130 14.23 0.18 1.19
CA ILE A 130 14.33 0.31 -0.27
C ILE A 130 15.74 -0.02 -0.73
N ASN A 131 16.76 0.56 -0.10
CA ASN A 131 18.16 0.29 -0.41
C ASN A 131 18.51 -1.18 -0.18
N HIS A 132 17.99 -1.81 0.88
CA HIS A 132 18.23 -3.22 1.14
C HIS A 132 17.68 -4.10 0.01
N ILE A 133 16.44 -3.84 -0.42
CA ILE A 133 15.78 -4.61 -1.48
C ILE A 133 16.44 -4.37 -2.84
N GLU A 134 16.80 -3.12 -3.16
CA GLU A 134 17.48 -2.77 -4.42
C GLU A 134 18.86 -3.44 -4.55
N ASN A 135 19.52 -3.76 -3.42
CA ASN A 135 20.81 -4.46 -3.38
C ASN A 135 20.68 -5.99 -3.24
N LEU A 136 19.48 -6.56 -3.29
CA LEU A 136 19.30 -8.02 -3.39
C LEU A 136 19.66 -8.49 -4.79
N ASP A 137 20.95 -8.76 -5.02
CA ASP A 137 21.53 -9.15 -6.32
C ASP A 137 20.97 -10.45 -6.92
N ASN A 138 20.24 -11.27 -6.16
CA ASN A 138 19.42 -12.36 -6.69
C ASN A 138 18.26 -12.63 -5.72
N PRO A 139 17.01 -12.66 -6.20
CA PRO A 139 15.96 -13.25 -5.38
C PRO A 139 16.29 -14.75 -5.22
N VAL A 140 16.39 -15.17 -3.96
CA VAL A 140 16.75 -16.55 -3.62
C VAL A 140 15.55 -17.43 -3.98
N VAL A 141 15.57 -17.99 -5.18
CA VAL A 141 14.72 -19.12 -5.55
C VAL A 141 15.12 -20.27 -4.62
N GLY A 142 14.37 -20.43 -3.53
CA GLY A 142 14.58 -21.51 -2.58
C GLY A 142 14.31 -22.85 -3.26
N TYR A 143 15.35 -23.48 -3.79
CA TYR A 143 15.32 -24.92 -3.97
C TYR A 143 15.34 -25.54 -2.57
N PRO A 144 14.45 -26.49 -2.24
CA PRO A 144 14.65 -27.30 -1.05
C PRO A 144 16.01 -27.98 -1.20
N GLU A 145 16.98 -27.59 -0.39
CA GLU A 145 18.22 -28.35 -0.24
C GLU A 145 17.81 -29.76 0.17
N GLU A 146 18.01 -30.73 -0.73
CA GLU A 146 18.03 -32.14 -0.35
C GLU A 146 19.09 -32.27 0.75
N GLN A 147 18.65 -32.42 2.01
CA GLN A 147 19.55 -32.84 3.08
C GLN A 147 20.25 -34.12 2.60
N PRO A 148 21.59 -34.22 2.67
CA PRO A 148 22.25 -35.49 2.43
C PRO A 148 21.70 -36.50 3.45
N ALA A 149 21.15 -37.60 2.94
CA ALA A 149 20.61 -38.65 3.78
C ALA A 149 21.67 -39.16 4.77
N PRO A 150 21.31 -39.42 6.04
CA PRO A 150 22.22 -39.98 7.04
C PRO A 150 22.71 -41.39 6.67
#